data_AF-A0A1Q3E7F3-F1
#
_entry.id   AF-A0A1Q3E7F3-F1
#
_cell.length_a   1.000
_cell.length_b   1.000
_cell.length_c   1.000
_cell.angle_alpha   90.00
_cell.angle_beta   90.00
_cell.angle_gamma   90.00
#
_symmetry.space_group_name_H-M   'P 1'
#
loop_
_entity.id
_entity.type
_entity.pdbx_description
1 polymer ?
#
loop_
_entity_poly.entity_id
_entity_poly.type
_entity_poly.pdbx_seq_one_letter_code
_entity_poly.pdbx_strand_id
1 'polypeptide(L)'
;MTYKRTRAGDSGGLTEGGDTLEILFQAIYPRPFPSLKDLKFDDIMLLAEAAEKYQDFSMIYTSIAHHREVLYPSCSSWCYDGSSLQSKRRRLLAHAVKHDDLEMVRELQPLLINIPLSEVADIFFHMSPSRVGAFKGRSF
;
A
#
# COMPACT_ATOMS: atom_id res chain seq x y z
N MET A 1 7.86 49.57 -5.54
CA MET A 1 7.73 48.49 -4.54
C MET A 1 8.29 47.20 -5.16
N THR A 2 9.58 46.93 -5.01
CA THR A 2 10.25 45.75 -5.60
C THR A 2 10.38 44.66 -4.55
N TYR A 3 9.64 43.57 -4.69
CA TYR A 3 9.80 42.40 -3.82
C TYR A 3 10.98 41.55 -4.31
N LYS A 4 12.03 41.48 -3.51
CA LYS A 4 13.16 40.57 -3.70
C LYS A 4 12.88 39.22 -3.06
N ARG A 5 13.19 38.18 -3.83
CA ARG A 5 13.88 36.93 -3.43
C ARG A 5 13.18 36.05 -2.40
N THR A 6 12.48 35.01 -2.87
CA THR A 6 12.35 33.75 -2.13
C THR A 6 13.57 32.88 -2.42
N ARG A 7 14.17 32.37 -1.33
CA ARG A 7 15.34 31.49 -1.33
C ARG A 7 14.95 30.14 -1.94
N ALA A 8 15.77 29.64 -2.85
CA ALA A 8 15.80 28.22 -3.19
C ALA A 8 16.21 27.44 -1.94
N GLY A 9 15.30 26.65 -1.35
CA GLY A 9 15.64 25.83 -0.19
C GLY A 9 14.49 25.40 0.71
N ASP A 10 13.33 25.00 0.17
CA ASP A 10 12.40 24.11 0.89
C ASP A 10 11.38 23.44 -0.05
N SER A 11 11.86 22.96 -1.20
CA SER A 11 11.06 22.08 -2.06
C SER A 11 11.17 20.65 -1.51
N GLY A 12 10.49 20.37 -0.40
CA GLY A 12 10.15 19.00 -0.03
C GLY A 12 9.19 18.44 -1.08
N GLY A 13 9.73 18.11 -2.27
CA GLY A 13 8.95 17.70 -3.41
C GLY A 13 8.14 16.46 -3.05
N LEU A 14 6.82 16.56 -3.16
CA LEU A 14 5.95 15.40 -3.13
C LEU A 14 6.40 14.50 -4.29
N THR A 15 6.85 13.29 -3.98
CA THR A 15 7.43 12.34 -4.95
C THR A 15 6.35 11.58 -5.71
N GLU A 16 5.12 11.70 -5.25
CA GLU A 16 3.94 11.02 -5.78
C GLU A 16 3.34 11.81 -6.95
N GLY A 17 2.59 11.11 -7.81
CA GLY A 17 1.85 11.76 -8.89
C GLY A 17 0.78 12.71 -8.35
N GLY A 18 0.44 13.73 -9.15
CA GLY A 18 -0.60 14.70 -8.80
C GLY A 18 -1.93 14.04 -8.45
N ASP A 19 -2.33 13.02 -9.22
CA ASP A 19 -3.58 12.28 -9.01
C ASP A 19 -3.65 11.58 -7.65
N THR A 20 -2.54 10.96 -7.21
CA THR A 20 -2.44 10.31 -5.90
C THR A 20 -2.57 11.33 -4.76
N LEU A 21 -1.89 12.47 -4.89
CA LEU A 21 -1.91 13.53 -3.89
C LEU A 21 -3.27 14.21 -3.82
N GLU A 22 -3.94 14.38 -4.96
CA GLU A 22 -5.28 14.93 -5.00
C GLU A 22 -6.26 14.05 -4.22
N ILE A 23 -6.21 12.73 -4.39
CA ILE A 23 -7.07 11.79 -3.65
C ILE A 23 -6.78 11.85 -2.15
N LEU A 24 -5.50 11.86 -1.74
CA LEU A 24 -5.12 12.00 -0.32
C LEU A 24 -5.64 13.32 0.26
N PHE A 25 -5.45 14.43 -0.44
CA PHE A 25 -5.94 15.73 0.02
C PHE A 25 -7.46 15.76 0.10
N GLN A 26 -8.18 15.12 -0.82
CA GLN A 26 -9.63 15.01 -0.74
C GLN A 26 -10.10 14.29 0.54
N ALA A 27 -9.35 13.30 1.03
CA ALA A 27 -9.66 12.61 2.28
C ALA A 27 -9.38 13.46 3.54
N ILE A 28 -8.39 14.36 3.48
CA ILE A 28 -8.02 15.24 4.62
C ILE A 28 -8.96 16.43 4.75
N TYR A 29 -9.42 16.99 3.63
CA TYR A 29 -10.33 18.14 3.66
C TYR A 29 -11.77 17.71 3.99
N PRO A 30 -12.58 18.59 4.62
CA PRO A 30 -13.98 18.30 4.95
C PRO A 30 -14.85 18.31 3.69
N ARG A 31 -14.71 17.26 2.88
CA ARG A 31 -15.42 17.00 1.62
C ARG A 31 -15.93 15.56 1.62
N PRO A 32 -16.84 15.19 0.70
CA PRO A 32 -17.21 13.80 0.49
C PRO A 32 -15.95 12.96 0.22
N PHE A 33 -15.88 11.81 0.88
CA PHE A 33 -14.74 10.91 0.78
C PHE A 33 -14.58 10.41 -0.67
N PRO A 34 -13.35 10.39 -1.22
CA PRO A 34 -13.14 9.99 -2.60
C PRO A 34 -13.53 8.52 -2.82
N SER A 35 -14.22 8.24 -3.92
CA SER A 35 -14.50 6.87 -4.34
C SER A 35 -13.25 6.27 -4.98
N LEU A 36 -12.80 5.11 -4.51
CA LEU A 36 -11.67 4.37 -5.11
C LEU A 36 -12.14 3.29 -6.09
N LYS A 37 -13.44 3.22 -6.39
CA LYS A 37 -14.07 2.14 -7.18
C LYS A 37 -13.64 2.02 -8.64
N ASP A 38 -12.92 3.00 -9.16
CA ASP A 38 -12.48 3.02 -10.55
C ASP A 38 -10.94 2.96 -10.67
N LEU A 39 -10.22 2.95 -9.54
CA LEU A 39 -8.75 2.95 -9.50
C LEU A 39 -8.17 1.57 -9.70
N LYS A 40 -7.21 1.43 -10.61
CA LYS A 40 -6.56 0.13 -10.84
C LYS A 40 -5.79 -0.31 -9.62
N PHE A 41 -5.51 -1.61 -9.53
CA PHE A 41 -4.72 -2.19 -8.44
C PHE A 41 -3.40 -1.45 -8.19
N ASP A 42 -2.70 -1.08 -9.28
CA ASP A 42 -1.43 -0.35 -9.18
C ASP A 42 -1.61 1.04 -8.57
N ASP A 43 -2.68 1.75 -8.92
CA ASP A 43 -2.98 3.08 -8.41
C ASP A 43 -3.35 3.00 -6.92
N ILE A 44 -4.11 1.98 -6.52
CA ILE A 44 -4.46 1.73 -5.11
C ILE A 44 -3.20 1.40 -4.30
N MET A 45 -2.30 0.58 -4.83
CA MET A 45 -1.03 0.26 -4.15
C MET A 45 -0.14 1.50 -3.97
N LEU A 46 -0.05 2.36 -4.97
CA LEU A 46 0.67 3.63 -4.86
C LEU A 46 0.02 4.57 -3.84
N LEU A 47 -1.31 4.62 -3.84
CA LEU A 47 -2.09 5.40 -2.89
C LEU A 47 -1.91 4.92 -1.46
N ALA A 48 -1.88 3.60 -1.24
CA ALA A 48 -1.62 3.00 0.07
C ALA A 48 -0.21 3.38 0.58
N GLU A 49 0.82 3.26 -0.28
CA GLU A 49 2.19 3.68 0.08
C GLU A 49 2.30 5.17 0.39
N ALA A 50 1.59 6.01 -0.36
CA ALA A 50 1.54 7.44 -0.11
C ALA A 50 0.78 7.74 1.20
N ALA A 51 -0.35 7.07 1.45
CA ALA A 51 -1.13 7.21 2.67
C ALA A 51 -0.31 6.84 3.91
N GLU A 52 0.47 5.75 3.84
CA GLU A 52 1.42 5.35 4.88
C GLU A 52 2.50 6.42 5.11
N LYS A 53 3.09 6.96 4.04
CA LYS A 53 4.10 8.02 4.13
C LYS A 53 3.57 9.28 4.81
N TYR A 54 2.34 9.69 4.48
CA TYR A 54 1.71 10.91 5.01
C TYR A 54 0.88 10.66 6.27
N GLN A 55 0.81 9.41 6.76
CA GLN A 55 0.04 8.99 7.93
C GLN A 55 -1.45 9.37 7.83
N ASP A 56 -2.02 9.26 6.62
CA ASP A 56 -3.45 9.42 6.38
C ASP A 56 -4.16 8.09 6.68
N PHE A 57 -4.52 7.90 7.94
CA PHE A 57 -5.16 6.68 8.42
C PHE A 57 -6.47 6.36 7.70
N SER A 58 -7.26 7.38 7.31
CA SER A 58 -8.51 7.16 6.58
C SER A 58 -8.22 6.47 5.24
N MET A 59 -7.19 6.93 4.54
CA MET A 59 -6.77 6.36 3.26
C MET A 59 -6.07 5.00 3.41
N ILE A 60 -5.29 4.80 4.48
CA ILE A 60 -4.72 3.47 4.81
C ILE A 60 -5.85 2.45 4.94
N TYR A 61 -6.83 2.68 5.82
CA TYR A 61 -7.93 1.73 6.03
C TYR A 61 -8.80 1.52 4.79
N THR A 62 -9.04 2.57 4.01
CA THR A 62 -9.82 2.46 2.77
C THR A 62 -9.06 1.64 1.72
N SER A 63 -7.74 1.82 1.60
CA SER A 63 -6.92 1.02 0.68
C SER A 63 -6.90 -0.47 1.08
N ILE A 64 -6.79 -0.78 2.37
CA ILE A 64 -6.89 -2.15 2.91
C ILE A 64 -8.26 -2.77 2.59
N ALA A 65 -9.35 -2.02 2.76
CA ALA A 65 -10.69 -2.49 2.43
C ALA A 65 -10.82 -2.84 0.93
N HIS A 66 -10.26 -2.01 0.05
CA HIS A 66 -10.24 -2.30 -1.39
C HIS A 66 -9.32 -3.48 -1.74
N HIS A 67 -8.21 -3.67 -1.03
CA HIS A 67 -7.35 -4.83 -1.21
C HIS A 67 -8.09 -6.15 -0.93
N ARG A 68 -9.05 -6.17 0.00
CA ARG A 68 -9.89 -7.35 0.25
C ARG A 68 -10.77 -7.73 -0.93
N GLU A 69 -11.19 -6.77 -1.76
CA GLU A 69 -11.91 -7.06 -3.01
C GLU A 69 -11.02 -7.83 -4.00
N VAL A 70 -9.70 -7.66 -3.94
CA VAL A 70 -8.72 -8.42 -4.75
C VAL A 70 -8.57 -9.85 -4.23
N LEU A 71 -8.75 -10.09 -2.94
CA LEU A 71 -8.70 -11.43 -2.35
C LEU A 71 -9.89 -12.29 -2.80
N TYR A 72 -11.08 -11.69 -2.77
CA TYR A 72 -12.36 -12.33 -3.03
C TYR A 72 -13.16 -11.54 -4.09
N PRO A 73 -12.74 -11.57 -5.37
CA PRO A 73 -13.43 -10.83 -6.41
C PRO A 73 -14.84 -11.39 -6.61
N SER A 74 -15.85 -10.63 -6.19
CA SER A 74 -17.27 -10.98 -6.32
C SER A 74 -17.82 -10.68 -7.72
N CYS A 75 -17.14 -9.86 -8.53
CA CYS A 75 -17.53 -9.49 -9.89
C CYS A 75 -16.28 -9.20 -10.75
N SER A 76 -16.34 -9.57 -12.04
CA SER A 76 -15.23 -9.57 -13.01
C SER A 76 -14.67 -8.18 -13.40
N SER A 77 -15.24 -7.08 -12.89
CA SER A 77 -14.89 -5.71 -13.30
C SER A 77 -13.43 -5.33 -13.00
N TRP A 78 -12.89 -5.76 -11.86
CA TRP A 78 -11.51 -5.47 -11.45
C TRP A 78 -10.47 -6.46 -12.00
N CYS A 79 -10.94 -7.49 -12.72
CA CYS A 79 -10.15 -8.64 -13.10
C CYS A 79 -9.48 -8.50 -14.48
N TYR A 80 -9.75 -7.42 -15.21
CA TYR A 80 -9.32 -7.29 -16.60
C TYR A 80 -8.27 -6.19 -16.81
N ASP A 81 -7.17 -6.23 -16.04
CA ASP A 81 -5.92 -5.55 -16.43
C ASP A 81 -4.90 -6.51 -17.09
N GLY A 82 -5.26 -7.80 -17.23
CA GLY A 82 -4.42 -8.84 -17.82
C GLY A 82 -3.32 -9.41 -16.90
N SER A 83 -3.14 -8.88 -15.69
CA SER A 83 -2.18 -9.40 -14.72
C SER A 83 -2.76 -10.57 -13.90
N SER A 84 -1.91 -11.55 -13.60
CA SER A 84 -2.30 -12.74 -12.85
C SER A 84 -2.75 -12.37 -11.44
N LEU A 85 -3.89 -12.92 -11.01
CA LEU A 85 -4.39 -12.77 -9.63
C LEU A 85 -3.33 -13.18 -8.59
N GLN A 86 -2.49 -14.17 -8.91
CA GLN A 86 -1.40 -14.58 -8.04
C GLN A 86 -0.32 -13.50 -7.89
N SER A 87 0.01 -12.78 -8.97
CA SER A 87 0.96 -11.68 -8.92
C SER A 87 0.43 -10.53 -8.05
N LYS A 88 -0.87 -10.22 -8.13
CA LYS A 88 -1.51 -9.21 -7.26
C LYS A 88 -1.45 -9.62 -5.79
N ARG A 89 -1.82 -10.87 -5.47
CA ARG A 89 -1.77 -11.39 -4.09
C ARG A 89 -0.35 -11.39 -3.50
N ARG A 90 0.68 -11.71 -4.30
CA ARG A 90 2.09 -11.62 -3.86
C ARG A 90 2.49 -10.19 -3.51
N ARG A 91 2.13 -9.22 -4.36
CA ARG A 91 2.40 -7.81 -4.10
C ARG A 91 1.66 -7.30 -2.87
N LEU A 92 0.43 -7.74 -2.68
CA LEU A 92 -0.36 -7.42 -1.50
C LEU A 92 0.26 -8.02 -0.24
N LEU A 93 0.75 -9.27 -0.29
CA LEU A 93 1.48 -9.88 0.82
C LEU A 93 2.72 -9.05 1.17
N ALA A 94 3.53 -8.67 0.17
CA ALA A 94 4.72 -7.87 0.40
C ALA A 94 4.39 -6.53 1.08
N HIS A 95 3.31 -5.87 0.65
CA HIS A 95 2.85 -4.63 1.27
C HIS A 95 2.32 -4.84 2.70
N ALA A 96 1.49 -5.87 2.92
CA ALA A 96 0.96 -6.20 4.25
C ALA A 96 2.07 -6.50 5.25
N VAL A 97 3.08 -7.30 4.85
CA VAL A 97 4.21 -7.60 5.73
C VAL A 97 5.06 -6.34 5.98
N LYS A 98 5.26 -5.50 4.96
CA LYS A 98 6.03 -4.25 5.09
C LYS A 98 5.42 -3.29 6.13
N HIS A 99 4.09 -3.20 6.19
CA HIS A 99 3.36 -2.30 7.08
C HIS A 99 2.79 -3.01 8.33
N ASP A 100 3.22 -4.25 8.61
CA ASP A 100 2.81 -5.04 9.78
C ASP A 100 1.29 -5.30 9.86
N ASP A 101 0.61 -5.37 8.71
CA ASP A 101 -0.80 -5.75 8.59
C ASP A 101 -0.94 -7.28 8.71
N LEU A 102 -0.86 -7.76 9.95
CA LEU A 102 -0.96 -9.18 10.28
C LEU A 102 -2.33 -9.78 9.93
N GLU A 103 -3.39 -8.97 9.86
CA GLU A 103 -4.73 -9.44 9.49
C GLU A 103 -4.76 -9.80 8.00
N MET A 104 -4.25 -8.92 7.15
CA MET A 104 -4.12 -9.17 5.71
C MET A 104 -3.18 -10.36 5.42
N VAL A 105 -2.08 -10.50 6.16
CA VAL A 105 -1.18 -11.67 6.04
C VAL A 105 -1.93 -12.97 6.34
N ARG A 106 -2.75 -13.00 7.39
CA ARG A 106 -3.55 -14.19 7.76
C ARG A 106 -4.58 -14.53 6.69
N GLU A 107 -5.24 -13.53 6.11
CA GLU A 107 -6.21 -13.74 5.02
C GLU A 107 -5.55 -14.25 3.74
N LEU A 108 -4.33 -13.78 3.44
CA LEU A 108 -3.56 -14.21 2.28
C LEU A 108 -2.96 -15.61 2.42
N GLN A 109 -2.64 -16.04 3.64
CA GLN A 109 -1.99 -17.33 3.91
C GLN A 109 -2.62 -18.53 3.16
N PRO A 110 -3.94 -18.82 3.26
CA PRO A 110 -4.54 -19.95 2.56
C PRO A 110 -4.51 -19.81 1.03
N LEU A 111 -4.47 -18.58 0.52
CA LEU A 111 -4.49 -18.29 -0.92
C LEU A 111 -3.11 -18.43 -1.58
N LEU A 112 -2.06 -18.51 -0.76
CA LEU A 112 -0.65 -18.57 -1.18
C LEU A 112 0.02 -19.91 -0.86
N ILE A 113 -0.78 -20.94 -0.55
CA ILE A 113 -0.28 -22.26 -0.11
C ILE A 113 0.64 -22.98 -1.13
N ASN A 114 0.57 -22.59 -2.41
CA ASN A 114 1.37 -23.16 -3.49
C ASN A 114 2.60 -22.32 -3.86
N ILE A 115 2.96 -21.32 -3.04
CA ILE A 115 4.16 -20.52 -3.27
C ILE A 115 5.37 -21.25 -2.65
N PRO A 116 6.45 -21.49 -3.42
CA PRO A 116 7.66 -22.10 -2.89
C PRO A 116 8.24 -21.21 -1.78
N LEU A 117 8.73 -21.84 -0.70
CA LEU A 117 9.29 -21.11 0.46
C LEU A 117 10.42 -20.16 0.08
N SER A 118 11.15 -20.41 -1.00
CA SER A 118 12.18 -19.51 -1.52
C SER A 118 11.63 -18.15 -1.93
N GLU A 119 10.48 -18.11 -2.61
CA GLU A 119 9.85 -16.84 -3.02
C GLU A 119 9.27 -16.10 -1.82
N VAL A 120 8.74 -16.82 -0.84
CA VAL A 120 8.29 -16.23 0.42
C VAL A 120 9.49 -15.61 1.15
N ALA A 121 10.60 -16.33 1.24
CA ALA A 121 11.83 -15.87 1.84
C ALA A 121 12.37 -14.60 1.16
N ASP A 122 12.35 -14.50 -0.17
CA ASP A 122 12.77 -13.28 -0.89
C ASP A 122 11.90 -12.07 -0.53
N ILE A 123 10.58 -12.25 -0.42
CA ILE A 123 9.67 -11.22 0.08
C ILE A 123 10.07 -10.81 1.51
N PHE A 124 10.50 -11.76 2.34
CA PHE A 124 10.97 -11.49 3.69
C PHE A 124 12.34 -10.79 3.78
N PHE A 125 13.29 -11.15 2.91
CA PHE A 125 14.67 -10.66 2.96
C PHE A 125 14.89 -9.29 2.31
N HIS A 126 14.01 -8.87 1.41
CA HIS A 126 14.06 -7.52 0.81
C HIS A 126 13.41 -6.42 1.66
N MET A 127 13.02 -6.72 2.91
CA MET A 127 12.43 -5.75 3.83
C MET A 127 13.47 -5.03 4.69
N SER A 128 13.26 -3.74 4.90
CA SER A 128 14.13 -2.83 5.64
C SER A 128 14.59 -3.41 6.99
N PRO A 129 15.86 -3.24 7.40
CA PRO A 129 16.48 -3.92 8.55
C PRO A 129 15.91 -3.56 9.93
N SER A 130 14.88 -2.70 10.00
CA SER A 130 14.43 -2.05 11.22
C SER A 130 13.94 -2.99 12.33
N ARG A 131 13.65 -4.28 12.06
CA ARG A 131 13.07 -5.18 13.08
C ARG A 131 13.52 -6.65 13.05
N VAL A 132 14.62 -7.01 12.37
CA VAL A 132 15.22 -8.36 12.51
C VAL A 132 15.74 -8.59 13.95
N GLY A 133 15.93 -7.52 14.73
CA GLY A 133 16.34 -7.58 16.14
C GLY A 133 15.25 -8.00 17.15
N ALA A 134 13.96 -8.05 16.79
CA ALA A 134 12.88 -8.27 17.76
C ALA A 134 12.61 -9.75 18.10
N PHE A 135 13.18 -10.70 17.34
CA PHE A 135 13.01 -12.13 17.61
C PHE A 135 14.11 -12.74 18.50
N LYS A 136 15.15 -11.98 18.85
CA LYS A 136 16.24 -12.45 19.72
C LYS A 136 15.89 -12.17 21.19
N GLY A 137 14.91 -12.87 21.74
CA GLY A 137 14.50 -12.61 23.12
C GLY A 137 13.41 -13.46 23.76
N ARG A 138 13.01 -14.58 23.17
CA ARG A 138 12.19 -15.57 23.89
C ARG A 138 12.84 -16.95 23.81
N SER A 139 13.66 -17.22 24.82
CA SER A 139 13.96 -18.59 25.23
C SER A 139 12.68 -19.20 25.83
N PHE A 140 12.49 -20.48 25.53
CA PHE A 140 11.35 -21.35 25.84
C PHE A 140 10.72 -21.18 27.23
#